data_AF-A0A7V1FRY2-F1
#
_entry.id   AF-A0A7V1FRY2-F1
#
_cell.length_a   1.000
_cell.length_b   1.000
_cell.length_c   1.000
_cell.angle_alpha   90.00
_cell.angle_beta   90.00
_cell.angle_gamma   90.00
#
_symmetry.space_group_name_H-M   'P 1'
#
loop_
_entity.id
_entity.type
_entity.pdbx_description
1 polymer ?
#
loop_
_entity_poly.entity_id
_entity_poly.type
_entity_poly.pdbx_seq_one_letter_code
_entity_poly.pdbx_strand_id
1 'polypeptide(L)'
;MLLRQLLCVSLFCLLVVSPVRAEQAGDERSLIHEMRSLASSICTNVLIFYNQSGSPFVERNRQSYQQSLLRLQSLSDRLGRPEVAEHVRALSASIDSTSELPQSGAALRATSPGFTRWLLPVVEWHAQLQSDLDVLYEAAESNAEGKAKTDLRALSQSLNELKVGYQIAAFSRLGAEQWVMSEEAVIEHDENIVALFESLIADNPDKLQVLERSYRYYSFTRALLLDQTGNWAPNAVERFVVLAVADLDHLAAEL
;
A
#
# COMPACT_ATOMS: atom_id res chain seq x y z
N MET A 1 12.70 43.62 53.38
CA MET A 1 11.78 43.31 52.26
C MET A 1 12.42 42.62 51.06
N LEU A 2 13.74 42.40 51.01
CA LEU A 2 14.41 41.83 49.82
C LEU A 2 14.67 40.31 49.85
N LEU A 3 14.47 39.60 50.98
CA LEU A 3 14.77 38.16 51.07
C LEU A 3 13.58 37.23 50.76
N ARG A 4 12.34 37.74 50.80
CA ARG A 4 11.13 36.94 50.56
C ARG A 4 10.74 36.80 49.08
N GLN A 5 11.18 37.72 48.23
CA GLN A 5 10.85 37.70 46.80
C GLN A 5 11.79 36.79 45.98
N LEU A 6 13.02 36.55 46.43
CA LEU A 6 13.96 35.66 45.74
C LEU A 6 13.64 34.17 45.92
N LEU A 7 12.90 33.80 46.98
CA LEU A 7 12.50 32.40 47.24
C LEU A 7 11.28 31.97 46.42
N CYS A 8 10.44 32.91 45.99
CA CYS A 8 9.29 32.61 45.11
C CYS A 8 9.67 32.51 43.63
N VAL A 9 10.79 33.12 43.20
CA VAL A 9 11.25 33.03 41.80
C VAL A 9 12.02 31.72 41.55
N SER A 10 12.73 31.20 42.55
CA SER A 10 13.46 29.92 42.39
C SER A 10 12.58 28.67 42.51
N LEU A 11 11.38 28.77 43.08
CA LEU A 11 10.45 27.62 43.18
C LEU A 11 9.54 27.47 41.94
N PHE A 12 9.41 28.52 41.12
CA PHE A 12 8.58 28.49 39.90
C PHE A 12 9.34 27.96 38.67
N CYS A 13 10.68 27.93 38.71
CA CYS A 13 11.51 27.41 37.62
C CYS A 13 11.78 25.90 37.69
N LEU A 14 11.30 25.20 38.72
CA LEU A 14 11.53 23.75 38.92
C LEU A 14 10.28 22.88 38.73
N LEU A 15 9.15 23.47 38.31
CA LEU A 15 7.88 22.76 38.08
C LEU A 15 7.44 22.70 36.61
N VAL A 16 8.32 23.04 35.67
CA VAL A 16 8.10 22.85 34.22
C VAL A 16 9.18 21.94 33.63
N VAL A 17 9.37 20.79 34.26
CA VAL A 17 9.93 19.61 33.59
C VAL A 17 8.99 18.46 33.87
N SER A 18 7.73 18.63 33.43
CA SER A 18 6.93 17.46 33.10
C SER A 18 7.63 16.81 31.90
N PRO A 19 7.96 15.52 31.93
CA PRO A 19 8.22 14.81 30.70
C PRO A 19 6.88 14.76 29.97
N VAL A 20 6.62 15.76 29.12
CA VAL A 20 5.70 15.57 28.01
C VAL A 20 6.42 14.63 27.05
N ARG A 21 6.47 13.34 27.43
CA ARG A 21 6.40 12.24 26.47
C ARG A 21 4.91 11.96 26.29
N ALA A 22 4.20 12.94 25.73
CA ALA A 22 2.92 12.68 25.11
C ALA A 22 3.22 12.05 23.75
N GLU A 23 2.84 10.78 23.60
CA GLU A 23 2.30 10.20 22.38
C GLU A 23 3.03 10.56 21.07
N GLN A 24 4.18 9.91 20.85
CA GLN A 24 4.66 9.61 19.49
C GLN A 24 4.94 8.11 19.33
N ALA A 25 4.26 7.27 20.11
CA ALA A 25 3.96 5.92 19.65
C ALA A 25 2.89 6.08 18.56
N GLY A 26 3.31 6.41 17.34
CA GLY A 26 2.43 6.29 16.19
C GLY A 26 1.89 4.87 16.21
N ASP A 27 0.57 4.74 16.25
CA ASP A 27 -0.13 3.48 16.36
C ASP A 27 0.50 2.43 15.43
N GLU A 28 1.01 1.34 16.01
CA GLU A 28 1.73 0.27 15.30
C GLU A 28 0.87 -0.25 14.14
N ARG A 29 -0.45 -0.31 14.33
CA ARG A 29 -1.42 -0.73 13.32
C ARG A 29 -1.49 0.26 12.14
N SER A 30 -1.46 1.56 12.41
CA SER A 30 -1.33 2.61 11.39
C SER A 30 -0.03 2.46 10.58
N LEU A 31 1.08 2.20 11.27
CA LEU A 31 2.38 2.02 10.62
C LEU A 31 2.37 0.78 9.72
N ILE A 32 1.85 -0.34 10.22
CA ILE A 32 1.73 -1.59 9.45
C ILE A 32 0.84 -1.39 8.22
N HIS A 33 -0.30 -0.70 8.36
CA HIS A 33 -1.19 -0.40 7.22
C HIS A 33 -0.49 0.44 6.14
N GLU A 34 0.28 1.46 6.53
CA GLU A 34 1.08 2.24 5.59
C GLU A 34 2.08 1.34 4.84
N MET A 35 2.73 0.41 5.54
CA MET A 35 3.65 -0.55 4.92
C MET A 35 2.95 -1.48 3.91
N ARG A 36 1.75 -1.99 4.20
CA ARG A 36 0.95 -2.83 3.28
C ARG A 36 0.64 -2.08 1.99
N SER A 37 0.17 -0.84 2.11
CA SER A 37 -0.15 0.02 0.98
C SER A 37 1.09 0.36 0.14
N LEU A 38 2.24 0.62 0.78
CA LEU A 38 3.51 0.86 0.10
C LEU A 38 4.02 -0.39 -0.62
N ALA A 39 3.94 -1.58 0.00
CA ALA A 39 4.36 -2.84 -0.63
C ALA A 39 3.56 -3.10 -1.91
N SER A 40 2.23 -2.95 -1.85
CA SER A 40 1.34 -3.08 -3.01
C SER A 40 1.62 -2.03 -4.09
N SER A 41 1.89 -0.79 -3.69
CA SER A 41 2.29 0.30 -4.61
C SER A 41 3.59 -0.01 -5.34
N ILE A 42 4.61 -0.51 -4.62
CA ILE A 42 5.90 -0.88 -5.20
C ILE A 42 5.72 -2.00 -6.23
N CYS A 43 5.06 -3.10 -5.84
CA CYS A 43 4.85 -4.24 -6.72
C CYS A 43 4.14 -3.83 -8.02
N THR A 44 3.02 -3.12 -7.90
CA THR A 44 2.24 -2.67 -9.05
C THR A 44 3.01 -1.69 -9.95
N ASN A 45 3.70 -0.71 -9.39
CA ASN A 45 4.49 0.25 -10.17
C ASN A 45 5.70 -0.40 -10.86
N VAL A 46 6.36 -1.39 -10.24
CA VAL A 46 7.45 -2.14 -10.86
C VAL A 46 6.93 -2.96 -12.04
N LEU A 47 5.81 -3.69 -11.87
CA LEU A 47 5.18 -4.45 -12.94
C LEU A 47 4.76 -3.55 -14.11
N ILE A 48 4.17 -2.38 -13.84
CA ILE A 48 3.77 -1.46 -14.91
C ILE A 48 4.99 -0.81 -15.58
N PHE A 49 6.05 -0.50 -14.83
CA PHE A 49 7.27 0.04 -15.39
C PHE A 49 7.93 -0.96 -16.34
N TYR A 50 8.07 -2.22 -15.94
CA TYR A 50 8.60 -3.31 -16.76
C TYR A 50 7.51 -4.05 -17.55
N ASN A 51 6.54 -3.30 -18.05
CA ASN A 51 5.44 -3.82 -18.85
C ASN A 51 5.93 -4.62 -20.10
N GLN A 52 5.43 -5.85 -20.26
CA GLN A 52 5.70 -6.71 -21.42
C GLN A 52 4.87 -6.43 -22.70
N SER A 53 3.64 -5.90 -22.58
CA SER A 53 2.63 -5.80 -23.65
C SER A 53 2.32 -4.38 -24.18
N GLY A 54 2.95 -3.31 -23.65
CA GLY A 54 2.53 -1.91 -23.91
C GLY A 54 3.63 -0.92 -24.30
N SER A 55 3.25 0.37 -24.27
CA SER A 55 4.14 1.52 -24.55
C SER A 55 5.36 1.55 -23.60
N PRO A 56 6.49 2.12 -24.04
CA PRO A 56 7.71 2.18 -23.23
C PRO A 56 7.50 2.90 -21.89
N PHE A 57 8.39 2.59 -20.95
CA PHE A 57 8.52 3.09 -19.58
C PHE A 57 7.81 4.41 -19.30
N VAL A 58 6.78 4.34 -18.44
CA VAL A 58 6.24 5.53 -17.80
C VAL A 58 7.17 5.86 -16.63
N GLU A 59 8.05 6.82 -16.83
CA GLU A 59 9.04 7.27 -15.85
C GLU A 59 8.42 7.66 -14.49
N ARG A 60 7.15 8.09 -14.49
CA ARG A 60 6.38 8.29 -13.25
C ARG A 60 6.35 7.03 -12.38
N ASN A 61 6.12 5.85 -12.94
CA ASN A 61 6.02 4.61 -12.17
C ASN A 61 7.37 4.26 -11.53
N ARG A 62 8.47 4.58 -12.22
CA ARG A 62 9.83 4.46 -11.66
C ARG A 62 9.99 5.31 -10.41
N GLN A 63 9.63 6.58 -10.53
CA GLN A 63 9.72 7.53 -9.43
C GLN A 63 8.81 7.11 -8.27
N SER A 64 7.58 6.68 -8.57
CA SER A 64 6.62 6.18 -7.58
C SER A 64 7.21 5.01 -6.78
N TYR A 65 7.66 3.93 -7.43
CA TYR A 65 8.17 2.77 -6.68
C TYR A 65 9.45 3.10 -5.92
N GLN A 66 10.32 3.97 -6.44
CA GLN A 66 11.55 4.37 -5.75
C GLN A 66 11.25 5.18 -4.48
N GLN A 67 10.30 6.11 -4.55
CA GLN A 67 9.86 6.87 -3.39
C GLN A 67 9.17 5.98 -2.36
N SER A 68 8.28 5.08 -2.80
CA SER A 68 7.61 4.13 -1.91
C SER A 68 8.59 3.18 -1.24
N LEU A 69 9.64 2.72 -1.95
CA LEU A 69 10.66 1.82 -1.40
C LEU A 69 11.49 2.51 -0.31
N LEU A 70 11.93 3.75 -0.54
CA LEU A 70 12.64 4.53 0.48
C LEU A 70 11.79 4.73 1.74
N ARG A 71 10.49 5.01 1.56
CA ARG A 71 9.56 5.14 2.68
C ARG A 71 9.38 3.80 3.41
N LEU A 72 9.18 2.71 2.68
CA LEU A 72 8.99 1.37 3.25
C LEU A 72 10.23 0.92 4.06
N GLN A 73 11.44 1.18 3.56
CA GLN A 73 12.69 0.93 4.28
C GLN A 73 12.72 1.69 5.61
N SER A 74 12.41 2.99 5.57
CA SER A 74 12.35 3.81 6.80
C SER A 74 11.28 3.33 7.79
N LEU A 75 10.11 2.88 7.32
CA LEU A 75 9.08 2.33 8.19
C LEU A 75 9.47 0.99 8.78
N SER A 76 10.15 0.14 8.02
CA SER A 76 10.66 -1.15 8.48
C SER A 76 11.67 -0.98 9.62
N ASP A 77 12.57 -0.02 9.51
CA ASP A 77 13.53 0.30 10.58
C ASP A 77 12.81 0.77 11.86
N ARG A 78 11.74 1.56 11.70
CA ARG A 78 10.91 2.05 12.81
C ARG A 78 10.10 0.95 13.47
N LEU A 79 9.55 0.02 12.68
CA LEU A 79 8.77 -1.12 13.17
C LEU A 79 9.65 -2.07 14.01
N GLY A 80 10.95 -2.14 13.71
CA GLY A 80 11.93 -2.86 14.51
C GLY A 80 11.75 -4.38 14.51
N ARG A 81 11.09 -4.93 13.48
CA ARG A 81 10.86 -6.37 13.29
C ARG A 81 11.88 -6.93 12.29
N PRO A 82 12.83 -7.79 12.71
CA PRO A 82 13.89 -8.29 11.84
C PRO A 82 13.39 -9.02 10.59
N GLU A 83 12.31 -9.79 10.71
CA GLU A 83 11.71 -10.57 9.63
C GLU A 83 11.17 -9.64 8.53
N VAL A 84 10.44 -8.60 8.92
CA VAL A 84 9.93 -7.57 8.01
C VAL A 84 11.10 -6.84 7.33
N ALA A 85 12.15 -6.49 8.10
CA ALA A 85 13.32 -5.81 7.55
C ALA A 85 14.10 -6.69 6.55
N GLU A 86 14.15 -8.00 6.74
CA GLU A 86 14.71 -8.92 5.75
C GLU A 86 13.87 -8.94 4.48
N HIS A 87 12.54 -9.07 4.57
CA HIS A 87 11.67 -9.08 3.39
C HIS A 87 11.71 -7.75 2.63
N VAL A 88 11.79 -6.60 3.31
CA VAL A 88 11.96 -5.29 2.66
C VAL A 88 13.33 -5.20 1.94
N ARG A 89 14.41 -5.72 2.55
CA ARG A 89 15.73 -5.79 1.90
C ARG A 89 15.71 -6.71 0.68
N ALA A 90 15.09 -7.87 0.80
CA ALA A 90 15.00 -8.85 -0.29
C ALA A 90 14.15 -8.32 -1.46
N LEU A 91 13.03 -7.65 -1.16
CA LEU A 91 12.24 -6.92 -2.16
C LEU A 91 13.09 -5.84 -2.86
N SER A 92 13.81 -5.00 -2.10
CA SER A 92 14.71 -3.99 -2.67
C SER A 92 15.74 -4.61 -3.62
N ALA A 93 16.43 -5.66 -3.17
CA ALA A 93 17.46 -6.33 -3.97
C ALA A 93 16.89 -6.98 -5.24
N SER A 94 15.67 -7.53 -5.17
CA SER A 94 14.97 -8.06 -6.35
C SER A 94 14.67 -6.97 -7.37
N ILE A 95 14.24 -5.78 -6.91
CA ILE A 95 13.99 -4.62 -7.77
C ILE A 95 15.29 -4.11 -8.40
N ASP A 96 16.38 -3.99 -7.65
CA ASP A 96 17.66 -3.55 -8.22
C ASP A 96 18.15 -4.50 -9.33
N SER A 97 17.86 -5.79 -9.16
CA SER A 97 18.19 -6.84 -10.14
C SER A 97 17.36 -6.76 -11.44
N THR A 98 16.23 -6.04 -11.44
CA THR A 98 15.42 -5.82 -12.65
C THR A 98 16.05 -4.87 -13.67
N SER A 99 17.11 -4.15 -13.29
CA SER A 99 17.82 -3.21 -14.17
C SER A 99 18.39 -3.86 -15.43
N GLU A 100 18.58 -5.18 -15.40
CA GLU A 100 19.04 -6.01 -16.52
C GLU A 100 17.94 -6.31 -17.57
N LEU A 101 16.68 -5.94 -17.31
CA LEU A 101 15.58 -6.22 -18.23
C LEU A 101 15.64 -5.36 -19.49
N PRO A 102 15.45 -5.97 -20.68
CA PRO A 102 15.54 -5.24 -21.93
C PRO A 102 14.42 -4.21 -22.03
N GLN A 103 14.85 -2.96 -22.26
CA GLN A 103 13.96 -1.83 -22.49
C GLN A 103 13.42 -1.75 -23.94
N SER A 104 13.78 -2.74 -24.77
CA SER A 104 13.45 -2.81 -26.19
C SER A 104 11.97 -3.13 -26.45
N GLY A 105 11.55 -3.17 -27.71
CA GLY A 105 10.13 -3.28 -28.10
C GLY A 105 9.39 -4.51 -27.55
N ALA A 106 8.06 -4.41 -27.47
CA ALA A 106 7.17 -5.38 -26.80
C ALA A 106 7.39 -6.85 -27.22
N ALA A 107 7.70 -7.09 -28.50
CA ALA A 107 7.95 -8.45 -29.02
C ALA A 107 9.16 -9.14 -28.35
N LEU A 108 10.23 -8.39 -28.06
CA LEU A 108 11.41 -8.93 -27.37
C LEU A 108 11.16 -9.13 -25.87
N ARG A 109 10.29 -8.30 -25.28
CA ARG A 109 9.92 -8.40 -23.86
C ARG A 109 9.06 -9.63 -23.59
N ALA A 110 8.03 -9.87 -24.42
CA ALA A 110 7.11 -11.01 -24.28
C ALA A 110 7.76 -12.39 -24.45
N THR A 111 8.94 -12.47 -25.05
CA THR A 111 9.68 -13.73 -25.26
C THR A 111 10.96 -13.84 -24.44
N SER A 112 11.32 -12.81 -23.67
CA SER A 112 12.57 -12.83 -22.90
C SER A 112 12.38 -13.60 -21.59
N PRO A 113 13.12 -14.70 -21.36
CA PRO A 113 13.08 -15.43 -20.10
C PRO A 113 13.58 -14.58 -18.91
N GLY A 114 14.21 -13.44 -19.19
CA GLY A 114 14.61 -12.47 -18.18
C GLY A 114 13.43 -11.93 -17.38
N PHE A 115 12.24 -11.76 -17.98
CA PHE A 115 11.08 -11.21 -17.27
C PHE A 115 10.66 -12.11 -16.11
N THR A 116 10.50 -13.41 -16.36
CA THR A 116 10.29 -14.40 -15.30
C THR A 116 11.41 -14.35 -14.26
N ARG A 117 12.67 -14.45 -14.71
CA ARG A 117 13.83 -14.49 -13.81
C ARG A 117 13.93 -13.29 -12.86
N TRP A 118 13.60 -12.09 -13.34
CA TRP A 118 13.86 -10.85 -12.59
C TRP A 118 12.61 -10.23 -11.96
N LEU A 119 11.42 -10.42 -12.53
CA LEU A 119 10.18 -9.88 -11.96
C LEU A 119 9.46 -10.86 -11.03
N LEU A 120 9.60 -12.18 -11.22
CA LEU A 120 8.97 -13.16 -10.32
C LEU A 120 9.44 -12.97 -8.86
N PRO A 121 10.74 -12.77 -8.57
CA PRO A 121 11.18 -12.50 -7.21
C PRO A 121 10.56 -11.23 -6.59
N VAL A 122 10.22 -10.22 -7.39
CA VAL A 122 9.54 -9.01 -6.88
C VAL A 122 8.15 -9.37 -6.36
N VAL A 123 7.42 -10.22 -7.10
CA VAL A 123 6.08 -10.70 -6.71
C VAL A 123 6.16 -11.61 -5.48
N GLU A 124 7.13 -12.52 -5.44
CA GLU A 124 7.38 -13.43 -4.32
C GLU A 124 7.66 -12.67 -3.02
N TRP A 125 8.61 -11.73 -3.05
CA TRP A 125 8.97 -10.96 -1.86
C TRP A 125 7.86 -9.98 -1.45
N HIS A 126 7.11 -9.43 -2.41
CA HIS A 126 5.89 -8.70 -2.10
C HIS A 126 4.88 -9.57 -1.35
N ALA A 127 4.59 -10.78 -1.85
CA ALA A 127 3.60 -11.66 -1.24
C ALA A 127 4.02 -12.10 0.17
N GLN A 128 5.30 -12.43 0.35
CA GLN A 128 5.83 -12.80 1.67
C GLN A 128 5.77 -11.62 2.66
N LEU A 129 6.18 -10.42 2.21
CA LEU A 129 6.07 -9.21 3.04
C LEU A 129 4.62 -8.92 3.41
N GLN A 130 3.70 -9.02 2.45
CA GLN A 130 2.28 -8.78 2.67
C GLN A 130 1.70 -9.76 3.70
N SER A 131 2.01 -11.05 3.55
CA SER A 131 1.59 -12.09 4.52
C SER A 131 2.05 -11.78 5.95
N ASP A 132 3.31 -11.37 6.13
CA ASP A 132 3.82 -11.03 7.46
C ASP A 132 3.15 -9.77 8.02
N LEU A 133 2.95 -8.75 7.19
CA LEU A 133 2.28 -7.52 7.58
C LEU A 133 0.80 -7.76 7.92
N ASP A 134 0.12 -8.68 7.23
CA ASP A 134 -1.26 -9.06 7.53
C ASP A 134 -1.35 -9.70 8.93
N VAL A 135 -0.47 -10.67 9.22
CA VAL A 135 -0.38 -11.30 10.55
C VAL A 135 -0.08 -10.27 11.64
N LEU A 136 0.84 -9.34 11.39
CA LEU A 136 1.16 -8.27 12.34
C LEU A 136 -0.01 -7.30 12.51
N TYR A 137 -0.73 -6.97 11.43
CA TYR A 137 -1.88 -6.07 11.47
C TYR A 137 -3.03 -6.66 12.30
N GLU A 138 -3.29 -7.96 12.14
CA GLU A 138 -4.29 -8.69 12.94
C GLU A 138 -3.90 -8.79 14.42
N ALA A 139 -2.61 -9.02 14.69
CA ALA A 139 -2.09 -9.13 16.04
C ALA A 139 -1.97 -7.78 16.77
N ALA A 140 -1.86 -6.67 16.03
CA ALA A 140 -1.80 -5.33 16.60
C ALA A 140 -3.13 -4.96 17.26
N GLU A 141 -3.09 -4.67 18.55
CA GLU A 141 -4.28 -4.37 19.36
C GLU A 141 -5.15 -3.28 18.72
N SER A 142 -6.42 -3.59 18.46
CA SER A 142 -7.43 -2.65 17.93
C SER A 142 -7.94 -1.66 18.99
N ASN A 143 -7.30 -1.59 20.16
CA ASN A 143 -7.90 -1.15 21.44
C ASN A 143 -8.37 0.31 21.50
N ALA A 144 -8.15 1.11 20.44
CA ALA A 144 -8.67 2.47 20.31
C ALA A 144 -9.18 2.83 18.90
N GLU A 145 -9.19 1.91 17.92
CA GLU A 145 -9.62 2.24 16.56
C GLU A 145 -11.15 2.17 16.43
N GLY A 146 -11.78 3.28 16.08
CA GLY A 146 -13.21 3.30 15.76
C GLY A 146 -13.51 2.47 14.50
N LYS A 147 -14.71 1.87 14.42
CA LYS A 147 -15.17 1.04 13.29
C LYS A 147 -14.87 1.68 11.93
N ALA A 148 -15.15 2.98 11.76
CA ALA A 148 -14.91 3.69 10.51
C ALA A 148 -13.45 3.64 10.05
N LYS A 149 -12.48 3.75 10.97
CA LYS A 149 -11.05 3.67 10.67
C LYS A 149 -10.65 2.27 10.22
N THR A 150 -11.16 1.25 10.91
CA THR A 150 -10.95 -0.16 10.54
C THR A 150 -11.53 -0.47 9.16
N ASP A 151 -12.77 -0.04 8.90
CA ASP A 151 -13.47 -0.27 7.63
C ASP A 151 -12.76 0.45 6.47
N LEU A 152 -12.29 1.69 6.65
CA LEU A 152 -11.51 2.43 5.65
C LEU A 152 -10.21 1.72 5.28
N ARG A 153 -9.50 1.17 6.26
CA ARG A 153 -8.26 0.41 6.03
C ARG A 153 -8.50 -0.92 5.35
N ALA A 154 -9.54 -1.64 5.77
CA ALA A 154 -9.96 -2.87 5.11
C ALA A 154 -10.27 -2.59 3.63
N LEU A 155 -11.03 -1.52 3.34
CA LEU A 155 -11.37 -1.13 1.98
C LEU A 155 -10.14 -0.73 1.15
N SER A 156 -9.22 0.06 1.73
CA SER A 156 -7.95 0.42 1.10
C SER A 156 -7.12 -0.82 0.75
N GLN A 157 -7.04 -1.78 1.67
CA GLN A 157 -6.34 -3.03 1.46
C GLN A 157 -6.97 -3.87 0.33
N SER A 158 -8.30 -4.08 0.35
CA SER A 158 -8.97 -4.88 -0.68
C SER A 158 -8.79 -4.29 -2.09
N LEU A 159 -8.78 -2.95 -2.21
CA LEU A 159 -8.46 -2.30 -3.48
C LEU A 159 -7.01 -2.53 -3.93
N ASN A 160 -6.06 -2.54 -3.00
CA ASN A 160 -4.66 -2.84 -3.30
C ASN A 160 -4.47 -4.29 -3.74
N GLU A 161 -5.13 -5.25 -3.07
CA GLU A 161 -5.08 -6.68 -3.42
C GLU A 161 -5.64 -6.95 -4.82
N LEU A 162 -6.83 -6.40 -5.14
CA LEU A 162 -7.39 -6.48 -6.50
C LEU A 162 -6.46 -5.87 -7.53
N LYS A 163 -5.87 -4.71 -7.24
CA LYS A 163 -4.94 -4.03 -8.14
C LYS A 163 -3.68 -4.86 -8.38
N VAL A 164 -3.09 -5.46 -7.35
CA VAL A 164 -1.91 -6.32 -7.48
C VAL A 164 -2.24 -7.55 -8.33
N GLY A 165 -3.33 -8.26 -8.02
CA GLY A 165 -3.77 -9.43 -8.78
C GLY A 165 -3.98 -9.09 -10.27
N TYR A 166 -4.65 -7.98 -10.56
CA TYR A 166 -4.84 -7.47 -11.92
C TYR A 166 -3.51 -7.22 -12.65
N GLN A 167 -2.52 -6.61 -12.00
CA GLN A 167 -1.23 -6.36 -12.63
C GLN A 167 -0.43 -7.66 -12.86
N ILE A 168 -0.51 -8.63 -11.94
CA ILE A 168 0.16 -9.94 -12.10
C ILE A 168 -0.49 -10.72 -13.25
N ALA A 169 -1.83 -10.75 -13.34
CA ALA A 169 -2.58 -11.46 -14.37
C ALA A 169 -2.24 -10.99 -15.80
N ALA A 170 -1.82 -9.73 -15.95
CA ALA A 170 -1.33 -9.20 -17.22
C ALA A 170 -0.02 -9.85 -17.71
N PHE A 171 0.70 -10.55 -16.83
CA PHE A 171 1.93 -11.25 -17.15
C PHE A 171 1.72 -12.75 -17.39
N SER A 172 1.27 -13.11 -18.60
CA SER A 172 0.95 -14.49 -19.00
C SER A 172 2.09 -15.53 -18.93
N ARG A 173 3.32 -15.12 -18.61
CA ARG A 173 4.52 -16.00 -18.54
C ARG A 173 5.40 -15.71 -17.33
N LEU A 174 4.88 -14.98 -16.34
CA LEU A 174 5.66 -14.65 -15.16
C LEU A 174 5.92 -15.87 -14.26
N GLY A 175 5.13 -16.94 -14.38
CA GLY A 175 5.17 -18.04 -13.41
C GLY A 175 4.57 -17.63 -12.07
N ALA A 176 3.67 -16.63 -12.10
CA ALA A 176 3.06 -16.02 -10.91
C ALA A 176 1.57 -16.34 -10.77
N GLU A 177 1.10 -17.39 -11.44
CA GLU A 177 -0.32 -17.76 -11.51
C GLU A 177 -0.91 -18.06 -10.13
N GLN A 178 -0.09 -18.54 -9.19
CA GLN A 178 -0.48 -18.82 -7.80
C GLN A 178 -0.78 -17.57 -6.96
N TRP A 179 -0.37 -16.37 -7.40
CA TRP A 179 -0.71 -15.09 -6.75
C TRP A 179 -1.80 -14.31 -7.50
N VAL A 180 -2.32 -14.88 -8.59
CA VAL A 180 -3.50 -14.35 -9.27
C VAL A 180 -4.73 -14.92 -8.57
N MET A 181 -5.69 -14.06 -8.26
CA MET A 181 -6.95 -14.48 -7.64
C MET A 181 -7.75 -15.35 -8.61
N SER A 182 -8.49 -16.35 -8.09
CA SER A 182 -9.48 -17.05 -8.90
C SER A 182 -10.63 -16.10 -9.26
N GLU A 183 -11.39 -16.43 -10.32
CA GLU A 183 -12.56 -15.64 -10.72
C GLU A 183 -13.56 -15.46 -9.57
N GLU A 184 -13.79 -16.52 -8.80
CA GLU A 184 -14.67 -16.48 -7.63
C GLU A 184 -14.13 -15.53 -6.55
N ALA A 185 -12.82 -15.58 -6.27
CA ALA A 185 -12.19 -14.70 -5.28
C ALA A 185 -12.21 -13.22 -5.70
N VAL A 186 -12.12 -12.95 -7.01
CA VAL A 186 -12.25 -11.59 -7.58
C VAL A 186 -13.67 -11.06 -7.39
N ILE A 187 -14.68 -11.88 -7.67
CA ILE A 187 -16.09 -11.52 -7.47
C ILE A 187 -16.38 -11.27 -5.99
N GLU A 188 -15.91 -12.14 -5.09
CA GLU A 188 -16.08 -11.98 -3.64
C GLU A 188 -15.43 -10.69 -3.13
N HIS A 189 -14.21 -10.37 -3.59
CA HIS A 189 -13.54 -9.12 -3.25
C HIS A 189 -14.34 -7.89 -3.70
N ASP A 190 -14.88 -7.93 -4.90
CA ASP A 190 -15.68 -6.83 -5.45
C ASP A 190 -16.97 -6.60 -4.67
N GLU A 191 -17.69 -7.68 -4.33
CA GLU A 191 -18.90 -7.60 -3.51
C GLU A 191 -18.59 -7.00 -2.13
N ASN A 192 -17.49 -7.42 -1.50
CA ASN A 192 -17.04 -6.86 -0.22
C ASN A 192 -16.65 -5.38 -0.33
N ILE A 193 -15.95 -4.97 -1.40
CA ILE A 193 -15.59 -3.55 -1.64
C ILE A 193 -16.85 -2.69 -1.78
N VAL A 194 -17.83 -3.15 -2.57
CA VAL A 194 -19.10 -2.42 -2.76
C VAL A 194 -19.84 -2.29 -1.43
N ALA A 195 -19.97 -3.38 -0.67
CA ALA A 195 -20.65 -3.37 0.62
C ALA A 195 -19.95 -2.44 1.65
N LEU A 196 -18.62 -2.43 1.69
CA LEU A 196 -17.85 -1.54 2.56
C LEU A 196 -18.03 -0.07 2.17
N PHE A 197 -18.02 0.27 0.88
CA PHE A 197 -18.32 1.63 0.43
C PHE A 197 -19.72 2.07 0.84
N GLU A 198 -20.73 1.22 0.63
CA GLU A 198 -22.13 1.51 1.02
C GLU A 198 -22.26 1.75 2.52
N SER A 199 -21.66 0.88 3.35
CA SER A 199 -21.67 1.03 4.82
C SER A 199 -20.95 2.31 5.24
N LEU A 200 -19.76 2.59 4.72
CA LEU A 200 -18.97 3.77 5.11
C LEU A 200 -19.69 5.07 4.74
N ILE A 201 -20.33 5.11 3.57
CA ILE A 201 -21.11 6.26 3.10
C ILE A 201 -22.33 6.50 3.99
N ALA A 202 -23.05 5.44 4.38
CA ALA A 202 -24.21 5.54 5.24
C ALA A 202 -23.84 5.97 6.67
N ASP A 203 -22.75 5.42 7.21
CA ASP A 203 -22.33 5.61 8.59
C ASP A 203 -21.59 6.94 8.83
N ASN A 204 -21.01 7.56 7.79
CA ASN A 204 -20.12 8.73 7.92
C ASN A 204 -20.53 9.87 6.96
N PRO A 205 -21.70 10.52 7.18
CA PRO A 205 -22.21 11.55 6.27
C PRO A 205 -21.31 12.80 6.18
N ASP A 206 -20.47 13.06 7.18
CA ASP A 206 -19.47 14.13 7.19
C ASP A 206 -18.30 13.87 6.23
N LYS A 207 -18.06 12.62 5.84
CA LYS A 207 -17.00 12.20 4.89
C LYS A 207 -17.53 11.85 3.49
N LEU A 208 -18.84 12.01 3.27
CA LEU A 208 -19.55 11.61 2.06
C LEU A 208 -18.84 11.99 0.75
N GLN A 209 -18.39 13.24 0.63
CA GLN A 209 -17.80 13.75 -0.60
C GLN A 209 -16.54 12.97 -1.03
N VAL A 210 -15.69 12.61 -0.06
CA VAL A 210 -14.43 11.89 -0.33
C VAL A 210 -14.75 10.42 -0.61
N LEU A 211 -15.62 9.80 0.18
CA LEU A 211 -16.03 8.39 -0.02
C LEU A 211 -16.68 8.16 -1.39
N GLU A 212 -17.61 9.03 -1.81
CA GLU A 212 -18.22 8.94 -3.14
C GLU A 212 -17.20 9.17 -4.26
N ARG A 213 -16.20 10.02 -4.04
CA ARG A 213 -15.13 10.25 -5.03
C ARG A 213 -14.28 8.99 -5.19
N SER A 214 -13.83 8.39 -4.10
CA SER A 214 -13.12 7.11 -4.12
C SER A 214 -13.95 6.01 -4.77
N TYR A 215 -15.23 5.93 -4.44
CA TYR A 215 -16.13 4.96 -5.06
C TYR A 215 -16.28 5.16 -6.57
N ARG A 216 -16.35 6.41 -7.04
CA ARG A 216 -16.37 6.72 -8.48
C ARG A 216 -15.09 6.27 -9.19
N TYR A 217 -13.93 6.45 -8.56
CA TYR A 217 -12.67 5.96 -9.12
C TYR A 217 -12.65 4.44 -9.23
N TYR A 218 -13.07 3.74 -8.18
CA TYR A 218 -13.21 2.29 -8.22
C TYR A 218 -14.20 1.83 -9.30
N SER A 219 -15.40 2.39 -9.31
CA SER A 219 -16.47 2.06 -10.27
C SER A 219 -16.03 2.26 -11.72
N PHE A 220 -15.23 3.29 -11.99
CA PHE A 220 -14.68 3.55 -13.32
C PHE A 220 -13.73 2.43 -13.79
N THR A 221 -12.94 1.84 -12.88
CA THR A 221 -11.98 0.77 -13.19
C THR A 221 -12.51 -0.63 -12.93
N ARG A 222 -13.68 -0.78 -12.30
CA ARG A 222 -14.23 -2.05 -11.81
C ARG A 222 -14.28 -3.12 -12.90
N ALA A 223 -14.84 -2.80 -14.07
CA ALA A 223 -14.92 -3.77 -15.18
C ALA A 223 -13.55 -4.29 -15.63
N LEU A 224 -12.50 -3.47 -15.56
CA LEU A 224 -11.13 -3.87 -15.89
C LEU A 224 -10.52 -4.73 -14.78
N LEU A 225 -10.73 -4.38 -13.51
CA LEU A 225 -10.23 -5.13 -12.36
C LEU A 225 -10.84 -6.55 -12.28
N LEU A 226 -12.12 -6.67 -12.66
CA LEU A 226 -12.83 -7.94 -12.73
C LEU A 226 -12.39 -8.80 -13.92
N ASP A 227 -11.97 -8.17 -15.02
CA ASP A 227 -11.44 -8.87 -16.19
C ASP A 227 -9.93 -9.14 -16.03
N GLN A 228 -9.61 -10.20 -15.31
CA GLN A 228 -8.24 -10.69 -15.17
C GLN A 228 -7.78 -11.56 -16.37
N THR A 229 -8.51 -11.56 -17.50
CA THR A 229 -8.21 -12.41 -18.66
C THR A 229 -7.31 -11.77 -19.71
N GLY A 230 -6.95 -10.48 -19.54
CA GLY A 230 -5.90 -9.84 -20.33
C GLY A 230 -6.28 -8.59 -21.13
N ASN A 231 -7.51 -8.05 -20.98
CA ASN A 231 -7.82 -6.69 -21.45
C ASN A 231 -7.13 -5.64 -20.57
N TRP A 232 -5.84 -5.49 -20.81
CA TRP A 232 -4.98 -4.80 -19.88
C TRP A 232 -4.85 -3.30 -20.20
N ALA A 233 -5.29 -2.47 -19.24
CA ALA A 233 -5.24 -1.02 -19.25
C ALA A 233 -4.52 -0.51 -17.98
N PRO A 234 -3.21 -0.82 -17.82
CA PRO A 234 -2.49 -0.71 -16.56
C PRO A 234 -2.51 0.68 -15.96
N ASN A 235 -2.24 1.70 -16.79
CA ASN A 235 -2.11 3.08 -16.33
C ASN A 235 -3.46 3.70 -15.93
N ALA A 236 -4.57 3.23 -16.52
CA ALA A 236 -5.89 3.69 -16.10
C ALA A 236 -6.24 3.08 -14.74
N VAL A 237 -6.06 1.76 -14.60
CA VAL A 237 -6.31 1.05 -13.36
C VAL A 237 -5.42 1.57 -12.23
N GLU A 238 -4.10 1.65 -12.45
CA GLU A 238 -3.16 2.19 -11.46
C GLU A 238 -3.56 3.59 -11.01
N ARG A 239 -3.78 4.51 -11.95
CA ARG A 239 -4.06 5.90 -11.63
C ARG A 239 -5.30 6.07 -10.77
N PHE A 240 -6.41 5.45 -11.15
CA PHE A 240 -7.68 5.64 -10.45
C PHE A 240 -7.75 4.88 -9.14
N VAL A 241 -7.21 3.65 -9.08
CA VAL A 241 -7.19 2.89 -7.82
C VAL A 241 -6.23 3.54 -6.82
N VAL A 242 -5.07 4.06 -7.26
CA VAL A 242 -4.16 4.81 -6.36
C VAL A 242 -4.83 6.05 -5.79
N LEU A 243 -5.63 6.78 -6.57
CA LEU A 243 -6.39 7.92 -6.05
C LEU A 243 -7.45 7.49 -5.02
N ALA A 244 -8.15 6.37 -5.26
CA ALA A 244 -9.12 5.84 -4.30
C ALA A 244 -8.45 5.43 -2.99
N VAL A 245 -7.35 4.65 -3.07
CA VAL A 245 -6.55 4.21 -1.92
C VAL A 245 -6.01 5.41 -1.14
N ALA A 246 -5.44 6.41 -1.81
CA ALA A 246 -4.90 7.60 -1.15
C ALA A 246 -5.97 8.40 -0.41
N ASP A 247 -7.17 8.56 -1.00
CA ASP A 247 -8.31 9.20 -0.34
C ASP A 247 -8.74 8.42 0.93
N LEU A 248 -8.78 7.08 0.85
CA LEU A 248 -9.17 6.21 1.97
C LEU A 248 -8.13 6.20 3.11
N ASP A 249 -6.85 6.07 2.77
CA ASP A 249 -5.75 6.10 3.73
C ASP A 249 -5.66 7.46 4.43
N HIS A 250 -5.88 8.55 3.68
CA HIS A 250 -5.93 9.90 4.24
C HIS A 250 -7.09 10.04 5.23
N LEU A 251 -8.30 9.62 4.87
CA LEU A 251 -9.44 9.62 5.78
C LEU A 251 -9.18 8.80 7.04
N ALA A 252 -8.58 7.62 6.91
CA ALA A 252 -8.26 6.76 8.05
C ALA A 252 -7.21 7.38 8.98
N ALA A 253 -6.31 8.22 8.45
CA ALA A 253 -5.31 8.94 9.24
C ALA A 253 -5.89 10.18 9.96
N GLU A 254 -7.02 10.71 9.50
CA GLU A 254 -7.74 11.82 10.15
C GLU A 254 -8.63 11.37 11.32
N LEU A 255 -8.94 10.07 11.41
CA LEU A 255 -9.73 9.45 12.48
C LEU A 255 -8.86 8.94 13.61
#